data_AF-X1L677-F1
#
_entry.id   AF-X1L677-F1
#
_cell.length_a   1.000
_cell.length_b   1.000
_cell.length_c   1.000
_cell.angle_alpha   90.00
_cell.angle_beta   90.00
_cell.angle_gamma   90.00
#
_symmetry.space_group_name_H-M   'P 1'
#
loop_
_entity.id
_entity.type
_entity.pdbx_description
1 polymer ?
#
loop_
_entity_poly.entity_id
_entity_poly.type
_entity_poly.pdbx_seq_one_letter_code
_entity_poly.pdbx_strand_id
1 'polypeptide(L)'
;RDIPTMIESGYDLEWSVRRGIVVPKGTPLDRVKILEEGLRKVAQDKNFIKDIETAGGAVEFVSFEDYGAYLKKLDADIARAAEKITQ
;
A
#
# COMPACT_ATOMS: atom_id res chain seq x y z
N ARG A 1 14.73 -6.32 -18.47
CA ARG A 1 15.63 -5.17 -18.22
C ARG A 1 15.34 -4.74 -16.81
N ASP A 2 16.35 -4.66 -15.97
CA ASP A 2 16.20 -4.06 -14.63
C ASP A 2 16.10 -2.55 -14.79
N ILE A 3 15.02 -1.97 -14.28
CA ILE A 3 14.83 -0.52 -14.25
C ILE A 3 14.97 -0.12 -12.79
N PRO A 4 15.95 0.73 -12.43
CA PRO A 4 16.15 1.10 -11.04
C PRO A 4 14.92 1.85 -10.53
N THR A 5 14.58 1.58 -9.28
CA THR A 5 13.59 2.34 -8.52
C THR A 5 14.06 3.79 -8.30
N MET A 6 13.15 4.66 -7.90
CA MET A 6 13.48 6.04 -7.52
C MET A 6 14.51 6.08 -6.37
N ILE A 7 14.39 5.17 -5.41
CA ILE A 7 15.30 5.01 -4.28
C ILE A 7 16.71 4.63 -4.74
N GLU A 8 16.82 3.61 -5.61
CA GLU A 8 18.11 3.20 -6.19
C GLU A 8 18.72 4.30 -7.07
N SER A 9 17.90 5.20 -7.59
CA SER A 9 18.33 6.37 -8.37
C SER A 9 18.69 7.59 -7.50
N GLY A 10 18.68 7.46 -6.16
CA GLY A 10 19.10 8.50 -5.22
C GLY A 10 17.97 9.45 -4.77
N TYR A 11 16.71 9.15 -5.10
CA TYR A 11 15.55 9.90 -4.62
C TYR A 11 14.93 9.18 -3.43
N ASP A 12 14.85 9.84 -2.27
CA ASP A 12 14.10 9.33 -1.11
C ASP A 12 12.58 9.52 -1.32
N LEU A 13 12.04 8.78 -2.27
CA LEU A 13 10.63 8.76 -2.63
C LEU A 13 10.27 7.38 -3.17
N GLU A 14 9.25 6.78 -2.58
CA GLU A 14 8.60 5.61 -3.14
C GLU A 14 7.28 6.06 -3.77
N TRP A 15 7.18 5.98 -5.09
CA TRP A 15 5.97 6.35 -5.83
C TRP A 15 5.33 5.11 -6.44
N SER A 16 4.25 4.64 -5.85
CA SER A 16 3.49 3.49 -6.33
C SER A 16 1.98 3.71 -6.19
N VAL A 17 1.20 3.20 -7.15
CA VAL A 17 -0.27 3.20 -7.05
C VAL A 17 -0.70 1.95 -6.33
N ARG A 18 -1.06 2.10 -5.05
CA ARG A 18 -1.54 1.00 -4.22
C ARG A 18 -3.05 1.05 -4.05
N ARG A 19 -3.66 -0.12 -3.89
CA ARG A 19 -5.07 -0.27 -3.52
C ARG A 19 -5.13 -0.98 -2.18
N GLY A 20 -5.75 -0.36 -1.19
CA GLY A 20 -6.01 -0.97 0.10
C GLY A 20 -7.42 -0.72 0.58
N ILE A 21 -7.74 -1.29 1.74
CA ILE A 21 -9.08 -1.26 2.33
C ILE A 21 -9.01 -0.47 3.63
N VAL A 22 -9.98 0.43 3.81
CA VAL A 22 -10.15 1.20 5.03
C VAL A 22 -11.56 0.98 5.58
N VAL A 23 -11.71 1.13 6.90
CA VAL A 23 -12.98 1.00 7.60
C VAL A 23 -13.39 2.33 8.24
N PRO A 24 -14.68 2.55 8.54
CA PRO A 24 -15.12 3.75 9.23
C PRO A 24 -14.40 3.99 10.56
N LYS A 25 -14.24 5.26 10.92
CA LYS A 25 -13.68 5.63 12.22
C LYS A 25 -14.56 5.07 13.35
N GLY A 26 -13.93 4.41 14.32
CA GLY A 26 -14.62 3.81 15.46
C GLY A 26 -15.13 2.38 15.23
N THR A 27 -14.80 1.75 14.09
CA THR A 27 -15.05 0.32 13.92
C THR A 27 -14.38 -0.48 15.05
N PRO A 28 -15.11 -1.38 15.73
CA PRO A 28 -14.55 -2.22 16.79
C PRO A 28 -13.36 -3.06 16.34
N LEU A 29 -12.33 -3.16 17.19
CA LEU A 29 -11.06 -3.80 16.85
C LEU A 29 -11.20 -5.30 16.55
N ASP A 30 -12.14 -5.99 17.19
CA ASP A 30 -12.48 -7.39 16.91
C ASP A 30 -12.95 -7.57 15.45
N ARG A 31 -13.76 -6.64 14.94
CA ARG A 31 -14.20 -6.64 13.53
C ARG A 31 -13.06 -6.34 12.57
N VAL A 32 -12.16 -5.43 12.93
CA VAL A 32 -10.96 -5.13 12.13
C VAL A 32 -10.07 -6.37 12.03
N LYS A 33 -9.86 -7.10 13.13
CA LYS A 33 -9.06 -8.33 13.13
C LYS A 33 -9.63 -9.42 12.23
N ILE A 34 -10.95 -9.59 12.21
CA ILE A 34 -11.60 -10.54 11.29
C ILE A 34 -11.32 -10.19 9.82
N LEU A 35 -11.41 -8.89 9.47
CA LEU A 35 -11.11 -8.43 8.13
C LEU A 35 -9.64 -8.62 7.78
N GLU A 36 -8.73 -8.25 8.69
CA GLU A 36 -7.28 -8.42 8.51
C GLU A 36 -6.91 -9.89 8.25
N GLU A 37 -7.45 -10.82 9.03
CA GLU A 37 -7.19 -12.25 8.84
C GLU A 37 -7.73 -12.74 7.48
N GLY A 38 -8.93 -12.29 7.08
CA GLY A 38 -9.50 -12.61 5.78
C GLY A 38 -8.62 -12.09 4.62
N LEU A 39 -8.17 -10.84 4.70
CA LEU A 39 -7.31 -10.23 3.69
C LEU A 39 -5.93 -10.90 3.62
N ARG A 40 -5.38 -11.31 4.76
CA ARG A 40 -4.13 -12.08 4.80
C ARG A 40 -4.26 -13.40 4.04
N LYS A 41 -5.38 -14.12 4.23
CA LYS A 41 -5.65 -15.37 3.52
C LYS A 41 -5.78 -15.14 2.01
N VAL A 42 -6.50 -14.10 1.60
CA VAL A 42 -6.64 -13.74 0.17
C VAL A 42 -5.29 -13.36 -0.44
N ALA A 43 -4.48 -12.58 0.28
CA ALA A 43 -3.15 -12.18 -0.18
C ALA A 43 -2.16 -13.36 -0.33
N GLN A 44 -2.47 -14.51 0.27
CA GLN A 44 -1.70 -15.75 0.17
C GLN A 44 -2.32 -16.76 -0.81
N ASP A 45 -3.50 -16.46 -1.37
CA ASP A 45 -4.16 -17.33 -2.33
C ASP A 45 -3.43 -17.27 -3.68
N LYS A 46 -3.00 -18.44 -4.17
CA LYS A 46 -2.19 -18.54 -5.39
C LYS A 46 -2.92 -18.10 -6.64
N ASN A 47 -4.24 -18.31 -6.71
CA ASN A 47 -5.02 -17.89 -7.87
C ASN A 47 -5.17 -16.37 -7.85
N PHE A 48 -5.45 -15.79 -6.68
CA PHE A 48 -5.50 -14.35 -6.52
C PHE A 48 -4.16 -13.68 -6.88
N ILE A 49 -3.04 -14.20 -6.38
CA ILE A 49 -1.71 -13.70 -6.72
C ILE A 49 -1.49 -13.75 -8.23
N LYS A 50 -1.77 -14.90 -8.85
CA LYS A 50 -1.60 -15.09 -10.30
C LYS A 50 -2.44 -14.12 -11.11
N ASP A 51 -3.70 -13.90 -10.74
CA ASP A 51 -4.61 -13.01 -11.45
C ASP A 51 -4.12 -11.54 -11.36
N ILE A 52 -3.64 -11.12 -10.19
CA ILE A 52 -3.09 -9.77 -9.99
C ILE A 52 -1.77 -9.58 -10.75
N GLU A 53 -0.85 -10.55 -10.69
CA GLU A 53 0.40 -10.52 -11.45
C GLU A 53 0.14 -10.50 -12.97
N THR A 54 -0.87 -11.24 -13.43
CA THR A 54 -1.29 -11.24 -14.85
C THR A 54 -1.82 -9.87 -15.27
N ALA A 55 -2.47 -9.15 -14.36
CA ALA A 55 -2.91 -7.77 -14.57
C ALA A 55 -1.77 -6.73 -14.45
N GLY A 56 -0.53 -7.17 -14.22
CA GLY A 56 0.64 -6.30 -14.05
C GLY A 56 0.76 -5.64 -12.68
N GLY A 57 0.01 -6.14 -11.69
CA GLY A 57 0.10 -5.71 -10.30
C GLY A 57 1.00 -6.62 -9.46
N ALA A 58 1.15 -6.25 -8.19
CA ALA A 58 1.76 -7.09 -7.17
C ALA A 58 0.82 -7.18 -5.96
N VAL A 59 0.75 -8.35 -5.35
CA VAL A 59 0.01 -8.53 -4.10
C VAL A 59 0.94 -8.26 -2.93
N GLU A 60 0.54 -7.32 -2.08
CA GLU A 60 1.24 -7.02 -0.84
C GLU A 60 0.23 -6.98 0.30
N PHE A 61 0.51 -7.72 1.37
CA PHE A 61 -0.25 -7.65 2.60
C PHE A 61 0.45 -6.71 3.58
N VAL A 62 -0.28 -5.71 4.04
CA VAL A 62 0.16 -4.77 5.07
C VAL A 62 -0.82 -4.89 6.24
N SER A 63 -0.30 -5.00 7.46
CA SER A 63 -1.16 -5.09 8.65
C SER A 63 -1.95 -3.80 8.83
N PHE A 64 -3.03 -3.84 9.61
CA PHE A 64 -3.82 -2.66 9.94
C PHE A 64 -2.96 -1.54 10.55
N GLU A 65 -2.02 -1.90 11.44
CA GLU A 65 -1.13 -0.95 12.11
C GLU A 65 -0.13 -0.33 11.13
N ASP A 66 0.51 -1.17 10.32
CA ASP A 66 1.51 -0.73 9.34
C ASP A 66 0.87 0.08 8.20
N TYR A 67 -0.37 -0.24 7.82
CA TYR A 67 -1.08 0.48 6.77
C TYR A 67 -1.41 1.90 7.19
N GLY A 68 -1.72 2.12 8.48
CA GLY A 68 -1.87 3.45 9.05
C GLY A 68 -0.57 4.27 9.01
N ALA A 69 0.58 3.63 9.27
CA ALA A 69 1.88 4.29 9.14
C ALA A 69 2.21 4.63 7.67
N TYR A 70 1.94 3.71 6.76
CA TYR A 70 2.10 3.92 5.32
C TYR A 70 1.29 5.12 4.82
N LEU A 71 0.00 5.21 5.16
CA LEU A 71 -0.86 6.33 4.72
C LEU A 71 -0.35 7.69 5.22
N LYS A 72 0.20 7.76 6.45
CA LYS A 72 0.80 8.99 6.97
C LYS A 72 2.06 9.38 6.21
N LYS A 73 2.91 8.40 5.87
CA LYS A 73 4.10 8.64 5.04
C LYS A 73 3.71 9.13 3.65
N LEU A 74 2.73 8.49 3.03
CA LEU A 74 2.22 8.86 1.71
C LEU A 74 1.68 10.29 1.69
N ASP A 75 0.89 10.68 2.70
CA ASP A 75 0.36 12.04 2.84
C ASP A 75 1.49 13.09 2.91
N ALA A 76 2.52 12.83 3.72
CA ALA A 76 3.69 13.70 3.82
C ALA A 76 4.50 13.77 2.51
N ASP A 77 4.67 12.65 1.81
CA ASP A 77 5.36 12.58 0.52
C ASP A 77 4.61 13.37 -0.57
N ILE A 78 3.28 13.26 -0.62
CA ILE A 78 2.43 14.01 -1.55
C ILE A 78 2.46 15.51 -1.25
N ALA A 79 2.35 15.90 0.03
CA ALA A 79 2.43 17.31 0.42
C ALA A 79 3.76 17.95 0.00
N ARG A 80 4.88 17.27 0.27
CA ARG A 80 6.22 17.69 -0.15
C ARG A 80 6.34 17.83 -1.67
N ALA A 81 5.75 16.92 -2.44
CA ALA A 81 5.75 17.00 -3.89
C ALA A 81 4.91 18.17 -4.40
N ALA A 82 3.73 18.40 -3.82
CA ALA A 82 2.82 19.49 -4.21
C ALA A 82 3.44 20.88 -3.97
N GLU A 83 4.13 21.07 -2.84
CA GLU A 83 4.86 22.31 -2.54
C GLU A 83 5.88 22.68 -3.63
N LYS A 84 6.62 21.67 -4.14
CA LYS A 84 7.62 21.87 -5.20
C LYS A 84 7.02 22.15 -6.57
N ILE A 85 5.81 21.67 -6.85
CA ILE A 85 5.11 21.91 -8.13
C ILE A 85 4.54 23.34 -8.18
N THR A 86 4.26 23.93 -7.01
CA THR A 86 3.64 25.25 -6.91
C THR A 86 4.67 26.39 -6.77
N GLN A 87 5.97 26.07 -6.73
CA GLN A 87 7.09 27.03 -6.85
C GLN A 87 7.57 27.13 -8.29
#